data_AF-A0AA46TEK4-F1
#
_entry.id   AF-A0AA46TEK4-F1
#
_cell.length_a   1.000
_cell.length_b   1.000
_cell.length_c   1.000
_cell.angle_alpha   90.00
_cell.angle_beta   90.00
_cell.angle_gamma   90.00
#
_symmetry.space_group_name_H-M   'P 1'
#
loop_
_entity.id
_entity.type
_entity.pdbx_description
1 polymer ?
#
loop_
_entity_poly.entity_id
_entity_poly.type
_entity_poly.pdbx_seq_one_letter_code
_entity_poly.pdbx_strand_id
1 'polypeptide(L)'
;MTGPDGRPIGLFTKKFGKSLLRSTWLLEQPGQRSVSITERSGGMALFRRIWDFIPWIGDSPFPWKYHFEFQRDSEHVGSFEKKTRFRDHYVISLDDDSLDRILVLAQAIALDALQAR
;
A
#
# COMPACT_ATOMS: atom_id res chain seq x y z
N MET A 1 -2.48 -10.65 13.66
CA MET A 1 -3.13 -11.59 12.72
C MET A 1 -2.67 -13.00 13.07
N THR A 2 -3.62 -13.90 13.24
CA THR A 2 -3.39 -15.32 13.53
C THR A 2 -3.92 -16.16 12.39
N GLY A 3 -3.21 -17.25 12.09
CA GLY A 3 -3.62 -18.25 11.12
C GLY A 3 -4.71 -19.17 11.65
N PRO A 4 -5.29 -20.01 10.78
CA PRO A 4 -6.34 -20.96 11.16
C PRO A 4 -5.87 -22.00 12.19
N ASP A 5 -4.57 -22.23 12.30
CA ASP A 5 -3.92 -23.09 13.29
C ASP A 5 -3.61 -22.38 14.62
N GLY A 6 -4.02 -21.11 14.75
CA GLY A 6 -3.76 -20.28 15.92
C GLY A 6 -2.35 -19.69 15.98
N ARG A 7 -1.49 -19.96 14.99
CA ARG A 7 -0.13 -19.40 14.96
C ARG A 7 -0.15 -17.93 14.57
N PRO A 8 0.69 -17.07 15.18
CA PRO A 8 0.80 -15.68 14.77
C PRO A 8 1.45 -15.59 13.40
N ILE A 9 0.77 -14.98 12.42
CA ILE A 9 1.32 -14.71 11.10
C ILE A 9 2.05 -13.36 11.10
N GLY A 10 1.54 -12.40 11.86
CA GLY A 10 2.15 -11.08 11.97
C GLY A 10 1.24 -10.05 12.61
N LEU A 11 1.75 -8.83 12.73
CA LEU A 11 1.11 -7.70 13.40
C LEU A 11 1.18 -6.46 12.52
N PHE A 12 0.17 -5.61 12.65
CA PHE A 12 0.13 -4.30 11.98
C PHE A 12 0.00 -3.23 13.06
N THR A 13 0.97 -2.32 13.12
CA THR A 13 1.02 -1.27 14.14
C THR A 13 0.99 0.10 13.47
N LYS A 14 0.01 0.94 13.82
CA LYS A 14 0.02 2.34 13.36
C LYS A 14 1.09 3.11 14.13
N LYS A 15 2.01 3.77 13.43
CA LYS A 15 2.91 4.75 14.06
C LYS A 15 2.15 6.06 14.27
N PHE A 16 1.82 6.35 15.52
CA PHE A 16 1.26 7.64 15.91
C PHE A 16 2.39 8.68 15.96
N GLY A 17 2.37 9.66 15.05
CA GLY A 17 3.30 10.78 15.01
C GLY A 17 2.60 12.14 15.09
N LYS A 18 3.36 13.25 15.04
CA LYS A 18 2.85 14.64 15.11
C LYS A 18 1.84 15.03 14.02
N SER A 19 1.71 14.23 12.96
CA SER A 19 0.72 14.42 11.91
C SER A 19 -0.23 13.23 11.91
N LEU A 20 -1.44 13.42 12.44
CA LEU A 20 -2.55 12.47 12.35
C LEU A 20 -2.95 12.16 10.89
N LEU A 21 -2.46 12.96 9.94
CA LEU A 21 -2.80 12.91 8.52
C LEU A 21 -1.86 12.04 7.67
N ARG A 22 -0.64 11.70 8.13
CA ARG A 22 0.24 10.76 7.43
C ARG A 22 0.15 9.39 8.06
N SER A 23 -0.63 8.52 7.43
CA SER A 23 -0.87 7.14 7.85
C SER A 23 0.37 6.27 7.61
N THR A 24 1.30 6.25 8.58
CA THR A 24 2.44 5.32 8.58
C THR A 24 2.10 4.08 9.38
N TRP A 25 2.28 2.92 8.78
CA TRP A 25 2.05 1.61 9.39
C TRP A 25 3.33 0.81 9.43
N LEU A 26 3.45 -0.04 10.44
CA LEU A 26 4.48 -1.07 10.52
C LEU A 26 3.82 -2.43 10.34
N LEU A 27 4.36 -3.19 9.41
CA LEU A 27 4.04 -4.57 9.14
C LEU A 27 5.14 -5.45 9.73
N GLU A 28 4.80 -6.27 10.71
CA GLU A 28 5.75 -7.12 11.43
C GLU A 28 5.42 -8.59 11.18
N GLN A 29 6.40 -9.35 10.71
CA GLN A 29 6.29 -10.79 10.49
C GLN A 29 7.34 -11.50 11.37
N PRO A 30 6.99 -12.62 12.03
CA PRO A 30 7.94 -13.36 12.85
C PRO A 30 9.19 -13.75 12.06
N GLY A 31 10.38 -13.46 12.62
CA GLY A 31 11.67 -13.80 12.01
C GLY A 31 12.09 -12.90 10.84
N GLN A 32 11.33 -11.84 10.54
CA GLN A 32 11.65 -10.86 9.50
C GLN A 32 11.75 -9.45 10.08
N ARG A 33 12.44 -8.56 9.35
CA ARG A 33 12.47 -7.14 9.72
C ARG A 33 11.13 -6.48 9.40
N SER A 34 10.80 -5.44 10.17
CA SER A 34 9.56 -4.71 9.97
C SER A 34 9.54 -3.97 8.64
N VAL A 35 8.38 -3.94 8.02
CA VAL A 35 8.13 -3.21 6.78
C VAL A 35 7.32 -1.97 7.12
N SER A 36 7.85 -0.81 6.76
CA SER A 36 7.17 0.47 6.88
C SER A 36 6.27 0.67 5.66
N ILE A 37 5.00 0.96 5.92
CA ILE A 37 4.01 1.24 4.89
C ILE A 37 3.60 2.70 5.03
N THR A 38 3.88 3.49 4.00
CA THR A 38 3.64 4.93 4.01
C THR A 38 2.79 5.34 2.82
N GLU A 39 1.83 6.23 3.06
CA GLU A 39 1.09 6.90 2.01
C GLU A 39 2.02 7.86 1.25
N ARG A 40 2.18 7.63 -0.06
CA ARG A 40 2.98 8.53 -0.91
C ARG A 40 2.11 9.68 -1.37
N SER A 41 2.19 10.80 -0.66
CA SER A 41 1.60 12.05 -1.11
C SER A 41 2.38 12.62 -2.30
N GLY A 42 1.84 12.52 -3.51
CA GLY A 42 2.14 13.49 -4.57
C GLY A 42 3.46 13.34 -5.33
N GLY A 43 3.84 12.13 -5.75
CA GLY A 43 4.78 11.92 -6.85
C GLY A 43 4.16 12.12 -8.26
N MET A 44 3.04 12.85 -8.35
CA MET A 44 2.12 12.86 -9.50
C MET A 44 2.58 13.71 -10.69
N ALA A 45 3.51 14.64 -10.52
CA ALA A 45 3.75 15.67 -11.53
C ALA A 45 4.39 15.12 -12.82
N LEU A 46 5.36 14.21 -12.68
CA LEU A 46 6.09 13.68 -13.83
C LEU A 46 5.29 12.59 -14.57
N PHE A 47 4.59 11.73 -13.83
CA PHE A 47 3.77 10.66 -14.43
C PHE A 47 2.51 11.18 -15.11
N ARG A 48 1.88 12.24 -14.57
CA ARG A 48 0.78 12.93 -15.27
C ARG A 48 1.24 13.43 -16.65
N ARG A 49 2.44 14.00 -16.73
CA ARG A 49 3.01 14.51 -17.99
C ARG A 49 3.26 13.42 -19.04
N ILE A 50 3.54 12.18 -18.61
CA ILE A 50 3.70 11.03 -19.51
C ILE A 50 2.32 10.48 -19.92
N TRP A 51 1.37 10.42 -18.99
CA TRP A 51 -0.01 9.97 -19.24
C TRP A 51 -0.74 10.88 -20.23
N ASP A 52 -0.61 12.20 -20.08
CA ASP A 52 -1.17 13.20 -21.00
C ASP A 52 -0.55 13.11 -22.42
N PHE A 53 0.60 12.44 -22.56
CA PHE A 53 1.30 12.27 -23.83
C PHE A 53 0.87 11.01 -24.60
N ILE A 54 0.02 10.15 -24.04
CA ILE A 54 -0.48 8.93 -24.68
C ILE A 54 -1.79 9.25 -25.44
N PRO A 55 -1.79 9.26 -26.79
CA PRO A 55 -2.92 9.77 -27.59
C PRO A 55 -4.25 9.00 -27.44
N TRP A 56 -4.20 7.79 -26.90
CA TRP A 56 -5.38 6.92 -26.74
C TRP A 56 -6.00 6.95 -25.34
N ILE A 57 -5.35 7.60 -24.37
CA ILE A 57 -5.75 7.57 -22.95
C ILE A 57 -5.90 8.98 -22.35
N GLY A 58 -5.53 10.04 -23.08
CA GLY A 58 -5.49 11.43 -22.61
C GLY A 58 -6.81 12.00 -22.07
N ASP A 59 -7.97 11.54 -22.54
CA ASP A 59 -9.29 11.97 -22.03
C ASP A 59 -9.85 11.08 -20.90
N SER A 60 -9.10 10.07 -20.46
CA SER A 60 -9.54 9.16 -19.39
C SER A 60 -9.25 9.77 -18.01
N PRO A 61 -10.23 9.77 -17.07
CA PRO A 61 -9.99 10.29 -15.71
C PRO A 61 -8.82 9.55 -15.06
N PHE A 62 -7.84 10.31 -14.57
CA PHE A 62 -6.61 9.80 -13.99
C PHE A 62 -6.90 8.69 -12.95
N PRO A 63 -6.42 7.44 -13.14
CA PRO A 63 -6.97 6.29 -12.43
C PRO A 63 -6.52 6.19 -10.96
N TRP A 64 -5.39 6.81 -10.58
CA TRP A 64 -4.78 6.53 -9.29
C TRP A 64 -5.10 7.56 -8.22
N LYS A 65 -5.82 7.13 -7.18
CA LYS A 65 -6.14 7.96 -6.02
C LYS A 65 -5.18 7.81 -4.84
N TYR A 66 -4.64 6.61 -4.63
CA TYR A 66 -3.85 6.28 -3.44
C TYR A 66 -2.75 5.31 -3.81
N HIS A 67 -1.52 5.63 -3.38
CA HIS A 67 -0.36 4.76 -3.46
C HIS A 67 0.24 4.63 -2.07
N PHE A 68 0.29 3.41 -1.57
CA PHE A 68 1.08 3.06 -0.41
C PHE A 68 2.34 2.35 -0.88
N GLU A 69 3.48 2.76 -0.36
CA GLU A 69 4.75 2.09 -0.60
C GLU A 69 5.16 1.30 0.62
N PHE A 70 5.68 0.11 0.39
CA PHE A 70 6.22 -0.78 1.40
C PHE A 70 7.74 -0.67 1.34
N GLN A 71 8.35 -0.37 2.48
CA GLN A 71 9.79 -0.22 2.59
C GLN A 71 10.34 -1.04 3.75
N ARG A 72 11.42 -1.77 3.53
CA ARG A 72 12.19 -2.47 4.58
C ARG A 72 13.59 -1.88 4.59
N ASP A 73 14.01 -1.28 5.70
CA ASP A 73 15.34 -0.65 5.83
C ASP A 73 15.71 0.29 4.66
N SER A 74 14.73 1.06 4.18
CA SER A 74 14.83 1.96 3.00
C SER A 74 14.87 1.29 1.63
N GLU A 75 14.79 -0.04 1.55
CA GLU A 75 14.56 -0.78 0.31
C GLU A 75 13.06 -0.87 0.00
N HIS A 76 12.69 -0.65 -1.27
CA HIS A 76 11.32 -0.86 -1.73
C HIS A 76 11.03 -2.35 -1.86
N VAL A 77 9.98 -2.83 -1.19
CA VAL A 77 9.62 -4.26 -1.16
C VAL A 77 8.24 -4.53 -1.74
N GLY A 78 7.51 -3.48 -2.11
CA GLY A 78 6.21 -3.60 -2.74
C GLY A 78 5.37 -2.33 -2.67
N SER A 79 4.21 -2.40 -3.27
CA SER A 79 3.27 -1.28 -3.36
C SER A 79 1.82 -1.74 -3.34
N PHE A 80 0.94 -0.83 -2.93
CA PHE A 80 -0.50 -1.00 -2.97
C PHE A 80 -1.16 0.21 -3.64
N GLU A 81 -1.93 -0.06 -4.68
CA GLU A 81 -2.56 0.95 -5.54
C GLU A 81 -4.07 0.71 -5.66
N LYS A 82 -4.88 1.76 -5.48
CA LYS A 82 -6.30 1.73 -5.88
C LYS A 82 -6.43 2.21 -7.33
N LYS A 83 -6.83 1.31 -8.24
CA LYS A 83 -6.91 1.56 -9.70
C LYS A 83 -8.17 2.27 -10.16
N THR A 84 -9.32 2.06 -9.48
CA THR A 84 -10.59 2.63 -9.93
C THR A 84 -11.39 3.24 -8.78
N ARG A 85 -12.11 4.33 -9.08
CA ARG A 85 -12.99 5.03 -8.12
C ARG A 85 -14.38 4.37 -8.00
N PHE A 86 -14.88 3.77 -9.08
CA PHE A 86 -16.25 3.24 -9.18
C PHE A 86 -16.37 1.73 -8.92
N ARG A 87 -15.24 1.02 -8.96
CA ARG A 87 -15.11 -0.39 -8.56
C ARG A 87 -13.91 -0.50 -7.63
N ASP A 88 -14.02 -1.32 -6.60
CA ASP A 88 -12.90 -1.58 -5.68
C ASP A 88 -11.89 -2.51 -6.36
N HIS A 89 -11.06 -1.92 -7.21
CA HIS A 89 -9.91 -2.60 -7.80
C HIS A 89 -8.63 -2.12 -7.14
N TYR A 90 -7.95 -3.06 -6.50
CA TYR A 90 -6.67 -2.86 -5.89
C TYR A 90 -5.62 -3.71 -6.58
N VAL A 91 -4.44 -3.14 -6.78
CA VAL A 91 -3.26 -3.87 -7.23
C VAL A 91 -2.25 -3.83 -6.11
N ILE A 92 -1.81 -5.01 -5.71
CA ILE A 92 -0.70 -5.19 -4.78
C ILE A 92 0.44 -5.78 -5.60
N SER A 93 1.57 -5.08 -5.60
CA SER A 93 2.82 -5.57 -6.16
C SER A 93 3.77 -5.89 -5.02
N LEU A 94 4.40 -7.05 -5.06
CA LEU A 94 5.42 -7.46 -4.10
C LEU A 94 6.69 -7.74 -4.89
N ASP A 95 7.75 -7.02 -4.56
CA ASP A 95 9.08 -7.23 -5.15
C ASP A 95 9.91 -8.19 -4.29
N ASP A 96 9.52 -8.34 -3.02
CA ASP A 96 10.13 -9.27 -2.06
C ASP A 96 9.20 -10.47 -1.79
N ASP A 97 9.58 -11.64 -2.31
CA ASP A 97 8.86 -12.89 -2.12
C ASP A 97 8.92 -13.45 -0.69
N SER A 98 9.75 -12.88 0.20
CA SER A 98 9.79 -13.27 1.62
C SER A 98 8.58 -12.76 2.42
N LEU A 99 7.80 -11.83 1.86
CA LEU A 99 6.61 -11.28 2.49
C LEU A 99 5.45 -12.28 2.44
N ASP A 100 4.86 -12.53 3.61
CA ASP A 100 3.64 -13.34 3.68
C ASP A 100 2.48 -12.62 2.97
N ARG A 101 1.98 -13.26 1.91
CA ARG A 101 0.94 -12.70 1.05
C ARG A 101 -0.39 -12.51 1.79
N ILE A 102 -0.72 -13.38 2.73
CA ILE A 102 -1.95 -13.26 3.53
C ILE A 102 -1.83 -12.04 4.43
N LEU A 103 -0.66 -11.85 5.04
CA LEU A 103 -0.40 -10.71 5.90
C LEU A 103 -0.50 -9.39 5.11
N VAL A 104 0.09 -9.34 3.92
CA VAL A 104 -0.02 -8.17 3.02
C VAL A 104 -1.48 -7.90 2.63
N LEU A 105 -2.24 -8.92 2.25
CA LEU A 105 -3.65 -8.76 1.88
C LEU A 105 -4.49 -8.26 3.05
N ALA A 106 -4.28 -8.80 4.24
CA ALA A 106 -4.98 -8.35 5.44
C ALA A 106 -4.66 -6.88 5.78
N GLN A 107 -3.41 -6.45 5.59
CA GLN A 107 -3.05 -5.04 5.72
C GLN A 107 -3.76 -4.15 4.70
N ALA A 108 -3.83 -4.58 3.44
CA ALA A 108 -4.52 -3.83 2.39
C ALA A 108 -6.01 -3.65 2.70
N ILE A 109 -6.67 -4.70 3.18
CA ILE A 109 -8.07 -4.65 3.65
C ILE A 109 -8.22 -3.68 4.83
N ALA A 110 -7.30 -3.73 5.80
CA ALA A 110 -7.33 -2.82 6.94
C ALA A 110 -7.12 -1.35 6.53
N LEU A 111 -6.24 -1.08 5.56
CA LEU A 111 -6.04 0.26 5.00
C LEU A 111 -7.31 0.77 4.32
N ASP A 112 -7.97 -0.07 3.51
CA ASP A 112 -9.20 0.31 2.82
C ASP A 112 -10.35 0.60 3.80
N ALA A 113 -10.55 -0.28 4.79
CA ALA A 113 -11.57 -0.08 5.83
C ALA A 113 -11.39 1.23 6.61
N LEU A 114 -10.14 1.69 6.80
CA LEU A 114 -9.83 2.95 7.48
C LEU A 114 -9.99 4.18 6.58
N GLN A 115 -9.87 4.03 5.26
CA GLN A 115 -10.04 5.10 4.27
C GLN A 115 -11.50 5.34 3.89
N ALA A 116 -12.39 4.38 4.14
CA ALA A 116 -13.83 4.51 3.92
C ALA A 116 -14.54 5.47 4.91
N ARG A 117 -13.80 6.34 5.62
CA ARG A 117 -14.31 7.21 6.70
C ARG A 117 -14.57 8.65 6.25
#